data_AF-A0A6L5NXP0-F1
#
_entry.id   AF-A0A6L5NXP0-F1
#
_cell.length_a   1.000
_cell.length_b   1.000
_cell.length_c   1.000
_cell.angle_alpha   90.00
_cell.angle_beta   90.00
_cell.angle_gamma   90.00
#
_symmetry.space_group_name_H-M   'P 1'
#
loop_
_entity.id
_entity.type
_entity.pdbx_description
1 polymer ?
#
loop_
_entity_poly.entity_id
_entity_poly.type
_entity_poly.pdbx_seq_one_letter_code
_entity_poly.pdbx_strand_id
1 'polypeptide(L)'
;MTYKKIKNRILSSSVLAVSLLMTASTSATIIECNDCSDEQHVNTIKNQPAGDVFVVDFVHRTIDKYRIFEQGSHQKIESSLSEVININQKFAHRKTQLRAPIN
;
A
#
# COMPACT_ATOMS: atom_id res chain seq x y z
N MET A 1 4.55 -65.90 35.92
CA MET A 1 5.15 -65.30 34.72
C MET A 1 4.32 -64.08 34.34
N THR A 2 4.96 -62.92 34.36
CA THR A 2 4.47 -61.56 34.10
C THR A 2 3.93 -61.42 32.67
N TYR A 3 2.93 -60.57 32.41
CA TYR A 3 3.09 -59.38 31.54
C TYR A 3 1.80 -58.53 31.46
N LYS A 4 1.97 -57.31 31.96
CA LYS A 4 1.17 -56.08 31.89
C LYS A 4 1.00 -55.63 30.43
N LYS A 5 -0.16 -55.04 30.07
CA LYS A 5 -0.23 -53.80 29.26
C LYS A 5 -1.67 -53.27 29.14
N ILE A 6 -1.96 -52.27 29.98
CA ILE A 6 -2.99 -51.26 29.77
C ILE A 6 -2.53 -50.39 28.60
N LYS A 7 -3.38 -50.15 27.60
CA LYS A 7 -3.17 -49.05 26.63
C LYS A 7 -4.48 -48.29 26.39
N ASN A 8 -4.58 -47.25 27.22
CA ASN A 8 -5.35 -46.04 27.05
C ASN A 8 -5.21 -45.46 25.62
N ARG A 9 -6.32 -45.15 24.95
CA ARG A 9 -6.32 -44.31 23.74
C ARG A 9 -7.51 -43.34 23.78
N ILE A 10 -7.37 -42.30 24.58
CA ILE A 10 -8.15 -41.07 24.41
C ILE A 10 -7.50 -40.31 23.25
N LEU A 11 -8.06 -40.45 22.04
CA LEU A 11 -7.72 -39.59 20.91
C LEU A 11 -8.54 -38.30 21.05
N SER A 12 -7.99 -37.35 21.80
CA SER A 12 -8.46 -35.97 21.81
C SER A 12 -7.99 -35.29 20.51
N SER A 13 -8.83 -35.33 19.47
CA SER A 13 -8.60 -34.54 18.26
C SER A 13 -8.94 -33.07 18.55
N SER A 14 -7.92 -32.27 18.87
CA SER A 14 -8.02 -30.82 18.91
C SER A 14 -8.08 -30.28 17.48
N VAL A 15 -9.26 -29.85 17.03
CA VAL A 15 -9.42 -29.12 15.77
C VAL A 15 -8.94 -27.68 16.01
N LEU A 16 -7.71 -27.38 15.58
CA LEU A 16 -7.18 -26.02 15.53
C LEU A 16 -7.87 -25.27 14.38
N ALA A 17 -8.98 -24.59 14.68
CA ALA A 17 -9.57 -23.62 13.77
C ALA A 17 -8.67 -22.37 13.73
N VAL A 18 -7.79 -22.29 12.73
CA VAL A 18 -7.00 -21.10 12.45
C VAL A 18 -7.88 -20.12 11.68
N SER A 19 -8.49 -19.17 12.39
CA SER A 19 -9.19 -18.05 11.78
C SER A 19 -8.17 -17.10 11.15
N LEU A 20 -7.98 -17.18 9.83
CA LEU A 20 -7.21 -16.18 9.07
C LEU A 20 -8.04 -14.88 9.00
N LEU A 21 -7.70 -13.91 9.84
CA LEU A 21 -8.21 -12.54 9.69
C LEU A 21 -7.58 -11.95 8.42
N MET A 22 -8.36 -11.87 7.35
CA MET A 22 -7.99 -11.14 6.14
C MET A 22 -8.08 -9.64 6.45
N THR A 23 -6.97 -9.03 6.87
CA THR A 23 -6.87 -7.57 6.99
C THR A 23 -6.93 -7.01 5.57
N ALA A 24 -8.03 -6.34 5.21
CA ALA A 24 -8.13 -5.62 3.94
C ALA A 24 -7.18 -4.42 3.99
N SER A 25 -5.97 -4.58 3.47
CA SER A 25 -5.04 -3.48 3.25
C SER A 25 -5.58 -2.62 2.10
N THR A 26 -6.10 -1.43 2.41
CA THR A 26 -6.40 -0.43 1.39
C THR A 26 -5.07 0.01 0.76
N SER A 27 -4.83 -0.41 -0.47
CA SER A 27 -3.66 0.05 -1.22
C SER A 27 -3.83 1.52 -1.55
N ALA A 28 -2.82 2.34 -1.24
CA ALA A 28 -2.80 3.74 -1.64
C ALA A 28 -2.95 3.88 -3.16
N THR A 29 -3.74 4.86 -3.59
CA THR A 29 -4.00 5.13 -5.01
C THR A 29 -2.75 5.74 -5.64
N ILE A 30 -2.40 5.28 -6.86
CA ILE A 30 -1.31 5.85 -7.64
C ILE A 30 -1.87 6.30 -8.98
N ILE A 31 -1.58 7.54 -9.35
CA ILE A 31 -2.08 8.19 -10.56
C ILE A 31 -0.88 8.68 -11.37
N GLU A 32 -0.83 8.37 -12.65
CA GLU A 32 0.17 8.96 -13.56
C GLU A 32 -0.33 10.32 -14.09
N CYS A 33 0.47 11.37 -13.92
CA CYS A 33 0.25 12.70 -14.50
C CYS A 33 1.61 13.23 -14.98
N ASN A 34 1.86 13.19 -16.28
CA ASN A 34 3.14 13.58 -16.86
C ASN A 34 3.06 15.04 -17.34
N ASP A 35 4.03 15.87 -16.93
CA ASP A 35 4.11 17.29 -17.33
C ASP A 35 2.83 18.07 -17.00
N CYS A 36 2.20 17.71 -15.88
CA CYS A 36 0.99 18.35 -15.40
C CYS A 36 1.34 19.60 -14.59
N SER A 37 0.51 20.65 -14.72
CA SER A 37 0.56 21.79 -13.81
C SER A 37 0.05 21.42 -12.42
N ASP A 38 0.34 22.26 -11.42
CA ASP A 38 -0.16 22.06 -10.05
C ASP A 38 -1.70 21.98 -10.00
N GLU A 39 -2.41 22.76 -10.81
CA GLU A 39 -3.87 22.70 -10.91
C GLU A 39 -4.35 21.36 -11.48
N GLN A 40 -3.63 20.80 -12.45
CA GLN A 40 -3.93 19.49 -13.02
C GLN A 40 -3.68 18.37 -12.01
N HIS A 41 -2.61 18.44 -11.21
CA HIS A 41 -2.38 17.52 -10.10
C HIS A 41 -3.57 17.51 -9.14
N VAL A 42 -3.99 18.70 -8.69
CA VAL A 42 -5.14 18.85 -7.78
C VAL A 42 -6.43 18.31 -8.42
N ASN A 43 -6.68 18.59 -9.70
CA ASN A 43 -7.86 18.08 -10.38
C ASN A 43 -7.89 16.55 -10.48
N THR A 44 -6.72 15.91 -10.57
CA THR A 44 -6.62 14.46 -10.70
C THR A 44 -6.90 13.74 -9.38
N ILE A 45 -6.64 14.40 -8.24
CA ILE A 45 -6.88 13.85 -6.90
C ILE A 45 -8.25 14.20 -6.31
N LYS A 46 -8.96 15.22 -6.82
CA LYS A 46 -10.23 15.74 -6.25
C LYS A 46 -11.33 14.71 -6.04
N ASN A 47 -11.36 13.64 -6.85
CA ASN A 47 -12.40 12.61 -6.80
C ASN A 47 -11.94 11.30 -6.15
N GLN A 48 -10.75 11.31 -5.52
CA GLN A 48 -10.23 10.12 -4.85
C GLN A 48 -10.87 9.96 -3.46
N PRO A 49 -11.05 8.71 -2.99
CA PRO A 49 -11.51 8.46 -1.63
C PRO A 49 -10.50 9.02 -0.61
N ALA A 50 -10.95 9.23 0.62
CA ALA A 50 -10.08 9.62 1.72
C ALA A 50 -8.92 8.61 1.89
N GLY A 51 -7.70 9.13 2.06
CA GLY A 51 -6.49 8.32 2.09
C GLY A 51 -5.29 9.00 1.42
N ASP A 52 -4.21 8.25 1.29
CA ASP A 52 -2.99 8.71 0.62
C ASP A 52 -3.08 8.40 -0.88
N VAL A 53 -2.81 9.42 -1.70
CA VAL A 53 -2.77 9.36 -3.16
C VAL A 53 -1.38 9.81 -3.63
N PHE A 54 -0.77 9.04 -4.52
CA PHE A 54 0.49 9.38 -5.15
C PHE A 54 0.25 9.80 -6.60
N VAL A 55 0.80 10.95 -6.98
CA VAL A 55 0.84 11.41 -8.37
C VAL A 55 2.27 11.24 -8.87
N VAL A 56 2.44 10.45 -9.91
CA VAL A 56 3.75 10.17 -10.51
C VAL A 56 3.90 10.92 -11.83
N ASP A 57 5.02 11.63 -11.96
CA ASP A 57 5.42 12.31 -13.18
C ASP A 57 6.72 11.69 -13.67
N PHE A 58 6.67 10.97 -14.79
CA PHE A 58 7.84 10.34 -15.37
C PHE A 58 8.70 11.29 -16.20
N VAL A 59 8.16 12.44 -16.62
CA VAL A 59 8.90 13.49 -17.35
C VAL A 59 9.84 14.19 -16.39
N HIS A 60 9.32 14.67 -15.25
CA HIS A 60 10.11 15.33 -14.21
C HIS A 60 10.77 14.35 -13.23
N ARG A 61 10.35 13.08 -13.29
CA ARG A 61 10.81 11.96 -12.46
C ARG A 61 10.47 12.17 -10.98
N THR A 62 9.27 12.67 -10.69
CA THR A 62 8.83 13.03 -9.34
C THR A 62 7.65 12.17 -8.87
N ILE A 63 7.50 12.09 -7.55
CA ILE A 63 6.35 11.48 -6.86
C ILE A 63 5.81 12.50 -5.87
N ASP A 64 4.68 13.10 -6.19
CA ASP A 64 3.94 13.91 -5.25
C ASP A 64 3.00 13.03 -4.41
N LYS A 65 2.97 13.26 -3.10
CA LYS A 65 2.03 12.59 -2.20
C LYS A 65 1.00 13.59 -1.70
N TYR A 66 -0.26 13.20 -1.79
CA TYR A 66 -1.39 13.95 -1.28
C TYR A 66 -2.15 13.10 -0.28
N ARG A 67 -2.51 13.70 0.86
CA ARG A 67 -3.50 13.14 1.78
C ARG A 67 -4.84 13.77 1.49
N ILE A 68 -5.83 12.93 1.17
CA ILE A 68 -7.22 13.33 0.98
C ILE A 68 -7.96 13.08 2.29
N PHE A 69 -8.58 14.12 2.83
CA PHE A 69 -9.38 14.04 4.05
C PHE A 69 -10.86 13.80 3.72
N GLU A 70 -11.62 13.39 4.72
CA GLU A 70 -13.07 13.38 4.62
C GLU A 70 -13.56 14.79 4.27
N GLN A 71 -14.48 14.91 3.31
CA GLN A 71 -14.98 16.17 2.69
C GLN A 71 -14.15 16.70 1.49
N GLY A 72 -13.16 15.94 0.99
CA GLY A 72 -12.48 16.24 -0.29
C GLY A 72 -11.43 17.35 -0.22
N SER A 73 -11.12 17.84 0.99
CA SER A 73 -9.91 18.65 1.19
C SER A 73 -8.66 17.77 1.03
N HIS A 74 -7.56 18.38 0.61
CA HIS A 74 -6.32 17.68 0.35
C HIS A 74 -5.12 18.48 0.87
N GLN A 75 -4.06 17.76 1.22
CA GLN A 75 -2.79 18.34 1.62
C GLN A 75 -1.67 17.61 0.90
N LYS A 76 -0.76 18.35 0.25
CA LYS A 76 0.50 17.80 -0.23
C LYS A 76 1.40 17.52 0.99
N ILE A 77 1.87 16.29 1.11
CA ILE A 77 2.73 15.83 2.20
C ILE A 77 3.97 15.15 1.64
N GLU A 78 4.99 14.97 2.46
CA GLU A 78 6.22 14.32 2.02
C GLU A 78 6.04 12.81 1.82
N SER A 79 6.59 12.30 0.72
CA SER A 79 6.73 10.87 0.47
C SER A 79 7.90 10.32 1.29
N SER A 80 7.67 9.26 2.07
CA SER A 80 8.74 8.54 2.75
C SER A 80 9.63 7.80 1.74
N LEU A 81 10.88 7.53 2.13
CA LEU A 81 11.81 6.74 1.33
C LEU A 81 11.22 5.36 0.95
N SER A 82 10.54 4.71 1.88
CA SER A 82 9.93 3.40 1.66
C SER A 82 8.83 3.43 0.59
N GLU A 83 8.03 4.49 0.55
CA GLU A 83 6.99 4.69 -0.46
C GLU A 83 7.60 4.95 -1.83
N VAL A 84 8.62 5.79 -1.90
CA VAL A 84 9.38 6.04 -3.14
C VAL A 84 9.98 4.74 -3.69
N ILE A 85 10.58 3.91 -2.84
CA ILE A 85 11.13 2.60 -3.23
C ILE A 85 10.01 1.69 -3.75
N ASN A 86 8.89 1.58 -3.02
CA ASN A 86 7.77 0.73 -3.40
C ASN A 86 7.18 1.14 -4.77
N ILE A 87 6.98 2.45 -4.99
CA ILE A 87 6.46 2.97 -6.26
C ILE A 87 7.44 2.70 -7.40
N ASN A 88 8.74 2.93 -7.18
CA ASN A 88 9.76 2.58 -8.18
C ASN A 88 9.76 1.09 -8.53
N GLN A 89 9.54 0.21 -7.55
CA GLN A 89 9.41 -1.24 -7.82
C GLN A 89 8.18 -1.53 -8.68
N LYS A 90 7.02 -0.91 -8.39
CA LYS A 90 5.80 -1.06 -9.20
C LYS A 90 6.00 -0.60 -10.65
N PHE A 91 6.78 0.45 -10.87
CA PHE A 91 7.08 0.98 -12.20
C PHE A 91 8.46 0.59 -12.74
N ALA A 92 9.08 -0.48 -12.24
CA ALA A 92 10.41 -0.92 -12.70
C ALA A 92 10.48 -1.12 -14.22
N HIS A 93 9.37 -1.52 -14.85
CA HIS A 93 9.23 -1.68 -16.30
C HIS A 93 9.47 -0.38 -17.10
N ARG A 94 9.24 0.80 -16.52
CA ARG A 94 9.50 2.10 -17.15
C ARG A 94 10.99 2.43 -17.28
N LYS A 95 11.86 1.72 -16.53
CA LYS A 95 13.31 1.99 -16.46
C LYS A 95 13.68 3.43 -16.06
N THR A 96 12.76 4.11 -15.38
CA THR A 96 12.95 5.46 -14.86
C THR A 96 12.86 5.42 -13.35
N GLN A 97 13.88 5.94 -12.67
CA GLN A 97 13.81 6.17 -11.23
C GLN A 97 13.13 7.51 -10.93
N LEU A 98 12.03 7.42 -10.19
CA LEU A 98 11.28 8.52 -9.61
C LEU A 98 11.87 8.89 -8.23
N ARG A 99 11.78 10.18 -7.86
CA ARG A 99 12.23 10.72 -6.57
C ARG A 99 11.12 11.52 -5.89
N ALA A 100 11.22 11.73 -4.58
CA ALA A 100 10.42 12.75 -3.92
C ALA A 100 10.76 14.15 -4.49
N PRO A 101 9.82 15.11 -4.49
CA PRO A 101 10.07 16.47 -4.93
C PRO A 101 11.06 17.14 -3.96
N ILE A 102 11.89 18.04 -4.48
CA ILE A 102 12.74 18.89 -3.65
C ILE A 102 11.89 20.12 -3.31
N ASN A 103 11.52 20.28 -2.04
CA ASN A 103 10.85 21.48 -1.52
C ASN A 103 11.83 22.65 -1.45
#